data_AF-A0A0M0J6R1-F1
#
_entry.id   AF-A0A0M0J6R1-F1
#
_cell.length_a   1.000
_cell.length_b   1.000
_cell.length_c   1.000
_cell.angle_alpha   90.00
_cell.angle_beta   90.00
_cell.angle_gamma   90.00
#
_symmetry.space_group_name_H-M   'P 1'
#
loop_
_entity.id
_entity.type
_entity.pdbx_description
1 polymer ?
#
loop_
_entity_poly.entity_id
_entity_poly.type
_entity_poly.pdbx_seq_one_letter_code
_entity_poly.pdbx_strand_id
1 'polypeptide(L)'
;MVSNRLHNQDHPAVTVGFNSAIRDGLSEIKPLGWLGLDIISPLALYKWAVRGGGVLCTTFCDHGAFVRSDGVGKSADGRGGPAKDAALPDLQLRFVPGIGPSPDGVKAYELLGKGVQHGHSGFTLQVIACRPRSTGTVRITCADPSVAPEIKCNYLASPEDSQTLARGIELARKLATSGALGEVSLDEVYPGAHVQSDAAVDAYIRETLHSANGLSGGCCLGHVVDEQLRVRGIRGLRVVDASVMPRIPGAQLALPTNMIAERAARFIGAAHSLAGIFGLLIRLACAVAALGFRILRSGNICHKILEVESDE
;
A
#
# COMPACT_ATOMS: atom_id res chain seq x y z
N MET A 1 -15.25 13.71 -24.64
CA MET A 1 -14.97 14.03 -23.22
C MET A 1 -14.39 12.78 -22.57
N VAL A 2 -13.07 12.71 -22.41
CA VAL A 2 -12.45 11.60 -21.67
C VAL A 2 -12.82 11.79 -20.21
N SER A 3 -13.61 10.86 -19.67
CA SER A 3 -13.99 10.82 -18.26
C SER A 3 -12.70 10.75 -17.43
N ASN A 4 -12.30 11.90 -16.90
CA ASN A 4 -11.10 12.19 -16.12
C ASN A 4 -11.18 11.58 -14.69
N ARG A 5 -11.55 10.30 -14.59
CA ARG A 5 -11.67 9.65 -13.28
C ARG A 5 -10.28 9.22 -12.82
N LEU A 6 -9.63 10.12 -12.11
CA LEU A 6 -8.57 9.78 -11.16
C LEU A 6 -9.21 8.86 -10.11
N HIS A 7 -8.64 7.67 -9.92
CA HIS A 7 -9.21 6.63 -9.06
C HIS A 7 -8.22 6.32 -7.93
N ASN A 8 -8.05 7.25 -6.99
CA ASN A 8 -7.22 6.94 -5.84
C ASN A 8 -7.88 5.83 -5.04
N GLN A 9 -7.13 4.79 -4.74
CA GLN A 9 -7.58 3.63 -3.98
C GLN A 9 -6.69 3.51 -2.75
N ASP A 10 -7.29 3.08 -1.64
CA ASP A 10 -6.59 2.77 -0.41
C ASP A 10 -7.38 1.69 0.33
N HIS A 11 -6.72 0.91 1.17
CA HIS A 11 -7.33 -0.13 1.99
C HIS A 11 -7.90 0.47 3.27
N PRO A 12 -9.23 0.63 3.42
CA PRO A 12 -9.81 1.07 4.68
C PRO A 12 -9.74 -0.04 5.72
N ALA A 13 -9.52 0.33 6.97
CA ALA A 13 -9.37 -0.58 8.08
C ALA A 13 -10.09 -0.10 9.34
N VAL A 14 -10.49 -1.06 10.17
CA VAL A 14 -11.00 -0.87 11.53
C VAL A 14 -10.32 -1.86 12.46
N THR A 15 -10.38 -1.64 13.77
CA THR A 15 -9.81 -2.57 14.75
C THR A 15 -10.90 -3.27 15.56
N VAL A 16 -10.60 -4.49 16.01
CA VAL A 16 -11.37 -5.19 17.04
C VAL A 16 -10.37 -5.65 18.10
N GLY A 17 -10.49 -5.14 19.33
CA GLY A 17 -9.53 -5.33 20.42
C GLY A 17 -10.14 -6.08 21.59
N PHE A 18 -9.36 -6.98 22.19
CA PHE A 18 -9.77 -7.83 23.31
C PHE A 18 -8.71 -7.80 24.41
N ASN A 19 -9.15 -7.69 25.66
CA ASN A 19 -8.30 -7.98 26.81
C ASN A 19 -7.86 -9.44 26.76
N SER A 20 -6.69 -9.74 27.34
CA SER A 20 -6.18 -11.11 27.41
C SER A 20 -5.71 -11.48 28.81
N ALA A 21 -5.86 -12.76 29.14
CA ALA A 21 -5.28 -13.37 30.33
C ALA A 21 -3.74 -13.42 30.27
N ILE A 22 -3.16 -13.42 29.05
CA ILE A 22 -1.71 -13.34 28.86
C ILE A 22 -1.25 -11.90 29.13
N ARG A 23 -0.29 -11.75 30.05
CA ARG A 23 0.26 -10.44 30.47
C ARG A 23 1.53 -10.03 29.72
N ASP A 24 1.99 -10.89 28.81
CA ASP A 24 3.19 -10.74 28.00
C ASP A 24 2.78 -10.25 26.59
N GLY A 25 3.27 -9.08 26.16
CA GLY A 25 2.90 -8.46 24.88
C GLY A 25 3.59 -7.12 24.64
N LEU A 26 2.93 -6.20 23.92
CA LEU A 26 3.35 -4.78 23.77
C LEU A 26 3.68 -4.09 25.11
N SER A 27 3.17 -4.63 26.22
CA SER A 27 3.51 -4.28 27.60
C SER A 27 5.00 -4.49 27.97
N GLU A 28 5.78 -5.27 27.22
CA GLU A 28 7.25 -5.39 27.42
C GLU A 28 8.02 -4.11 27.06
N ILE A 29 7.42 -3.24 26.24
CA ILE A 29 8.00 -1.94 25.86
C ILE A 29 7.79 -0.91 26.98
N LYS A 30 7.16 -1.30 28.10
CA LYS A 30 6.91 -0.42 29.25
C LYS A 30 8.14 0.44 29.52
N PRO A 31 8.01 1.77 29.40
CA PRO A 31 9.06 2.65 29.87
C PRO A 31 9.32 2.40 31.37
N LEU A 32 10.48 2.79 31.89
CA LEU A 32 10.71 2.82 33.35
C LEU A 32 9.83 3.91 33.97
N GLY A 33 8.50 3.69 33.97
CA GLY A 33 7.49 4.67 34.34
C GLY A 33 7.52 5.04 35.82
N TRP A 34 8.11 4.20 36.69
CA TRP A 34 8.32 4.57 38.10
C TRP A 34 9.36 5.69 38.29
N LEU A 35 10.20 5.95 37.28
CA LEU A 35 11.15 7.07 37.24
C LEU A 35 10.66 8.25 36.40
N GLY A 36 9.46 8.18 35.79
CA GLY A 36 8.96 9.22 34.89
C GLY A 36 9.78 9.37 33.60
N LEU A 37 10.52 8.32 33.21
CA LEU A 37 11.40 8.32 32.04
C LEU A 37 10.76 7.51 30.90
N ASP A 38 10.40 8.19 29.81
CA ASP A 38 9.86 7.60 28.57
C ASP A 38 10.95 6.89 27.73
N ILE A 39 11.71 5.98 28.35
CA ILE A 39 12.81 5.26 27.71
C ILE A 39 12.33 3.86 27.36
N ILE A 40 12.60 3.40 26.13
CA ILE A 40 12.40 2.01 25.72
C ILE A 40 13.06 1.08 26.75
N SER A 41 12.34 0.03 27.16
CA SER A 41 12.84 -0.98 28.10
C SER A 41 14.30 -1.37 27.81
N PRO A 42 15.25 -1.16 28.76
CA PRO A 42 16.66 -1.53 28.57
C PRO A 42 16.85 -2.99 28.20
N LEU A 43 15.97 -3.86 28.70
CA LEU A 43 15.96 -5.28 28.35
C LEU A 43 15.56 -5.50 26.88
N ALA A 44 14.57 -4.77 26.37
CA ALA A 44 14.19 -4.83 24.97
C ALA A 44 15.34 -4.35 24.07
N LEU A 45 16.02 -3.26 24.47
CA LEU A 45 17.18 -2.74 23.76
C LEU A 45 18.35 -3.73 23.78
N TYR A 46 18.64 -4.36 24.92
CA TYR A 46 19.67 -5.38 25.04
C TYR A 46 19.37 -6.61 24.17
N LYS A 47 18.14 -7.14 24.22
CA LYS A 47 17.71 -8.28 23.38
C LYS A 47 17.92 -7.95 21.89
N TRP A 48 17.57 -6.74 21.47
CA TRP A 48 17.75 -6.28 20.09
C TRP A 48 19.22 -6.13 19.72
N ALA A 49 19.98 -5.36 20.50
CA ALA A 49 21.36 -5.00 20.19
C ALA A 49 22.33 -6.20 20.23
N VAL A 50 22.13 -7.13 21.17
CA VAL A 50 23.07 -8.24 21.38
C VAL A 50 22.60 -9.53 20.73
N ARG A 51 21.29 -9.80 20.69
CA ARG A 51 20.75 -11.06 20.15
C ARG A 51 20.05 -10.90 18.80
N GLY A 52 19.90 -9.67 18.28
CA GLY A 52 19.14 -9.42 17.06
C GLY A 52 17.68 -9.82 17.18
N GLY A 53 17.13 -9.88 18.40
CA GLY A 53 15.81 -10.42 18.68
C GLY A 53 15.00 -9.61 19.69
N GLY A 54 13.80 -10.09 19.99
CA GLY A 54 12.88 -9.45 20.94
C GLY A 54 11.92 -8.46 20.29
N VAL A 55 11.21 -7.71 21.13
CA VAL A 55 10.05 -6.88 20.77
C VAL A 55 10.36 -5.70 19.84
N LEU A 56 11.63 -5.35 19.67
CA LEU A 56 12.04 -4.30 18.73
C LEU A 56 12.28 -4.83 17.30
N CYS A 57 12.21 -6.15 17.08
CA CYS A 57 12.32 -6.77 15.76
C CYS A 57 10.96 -7.01 15.08
N THR A 58 9.87 -6.51 15.66
CA THR A 58 8.50 -6.73 15.18
C THR A 58 7.85 -5.40 14.81
N THR A 59 6.94 -5.45 13.83
CA THR A 59 6.02 -4.33 13.53
C THR A 59 4.72 -4.43 14.31
N PHE A 60 4.61 -5.46 15.15
CA PHE A 60 3.42 -5.96 15.85
C PHE A 60 2.31 -6.50 14.93
N CYS A 61 2.29 -6.17 13.65
CA CYS A 61 1.32 -6.66 12.67
C CYS A 61 1.87 -7.81 11.82
N ASP A 62 2.67 -8.71 12.40
CA ASP A 62 3.47 -9.68 11.65
C ASP A 62 2.68 -10.92 11.17
N HIS A 63 1.54 -11.19 11.81
CA HIS A 63 0.69 -12.34 11.50
C HIS A 63 -0.68 -11.87 11.01
N GLY A 64 -1.31 -12.70 10.18
CA GLY A 64 -2.59 -12.35 9.60
C GLY A 64 -3.15 -13.42 8.68
N ALA A 65 -4.27 -13.09 8.04
CA ALA A 65 -4.94 -13.95 7.08
C ALA A 65 -5.59 -13.13 5.98
N PHE A 66 -5.72 -13.74 4.79
CA PHE A 66 -6.59 -13.26 3.73
C PHE A 66 -7.82 -14.15 3.67
N VAL A 67 -9.00 -13.56 3.82
CA VAL A 67 -10.25 -14.29 3.96
C VAL A 67 -11.29 -13.74 2.99
N ARG A 68 -12.18 -14.62 2.56
CA ARG A 68 -13.39 -14.23 1.84
C ARG A 68 -14.53 -13.98 2.82
N SER A 69 -15.14 -12.82 2.74
CA SER A 69 -16.18 -12.39 3.67
C SER A 69 -17.57 -12.93 3.31
N ASP A 70 -17.80 -13.39 2.08
CA ASP A 70 -19.10 -13.88 1.58
C ASP A 70 -19.58 -15.22 2.19
N GLY A 71 -18.70 -15.93 2.89
CA GLY A 71 -19.00 -17.14 3.68
C GLY A 71 -19.01 -16.93 5.20
N VAL A 72 -18.74 -15.72 5.71
CA VAL A 72 -18.75 -15.45 7.16
C VAL A 72 -20.19 -15.58 7.66
N GLY A 73 -20.45 -16.58 8.51
CA GLY A 73 -21.77 -16.82 9.10
C GLY A 73 -22.71 -17.77 8.33
N LYS A 74 -22.28 -18.37 7.21
CA LYS A 74 -23.09 -19.36 6.47
C LYS A 74 -22.58 -20.80 6.69
N SER A 75 -23.50 -21.72 7.00
CA SER A 75 -23.28 -23.17 6.92
C SER A 75 -22.97 -23.60 5.47
N ALA A 76 -22.26 -24.71 5.31
CA ALA A 76 -21.63 -25.18 4.06
C ALA A 76 -22.61 -25.71 2.98
N ASP A 77 -23.81 -25.17 2.89
CA ASP A 77 -24.89 -25.63 2.02
C ASP A 77 -25.59 -24.45 1.32
N GLY A 78 -25.02 -23.96 0.21
CA GLY A 78 -25.68 -22.89 -0.55
C GLY A 78 -25.03 -22.55 -1.88
N ARG A 79 -25.63 -23.06 -2.95
CA ARG A 79 -25.21 -22.92 -4.35
C ARG A 79 -25.27 -21.46 -4.82
N GLY A 80 -24.16 -20.97 -5.35
CA GLY A 80 -24.07 -19.71 -6.10
C GLY A 80 -22.61 -19.48 -6.52
N GLY A 81 -22.27 -19.79 -7.77
CA GLY A 81 -20.91 -19.63 -8.27
C GLY A 81 -20.51 -18.15 -8.28
N PRO A 82 -19.38 -17.75 -7.65
CA PRO A 82 -19.00 -16.35 -7.56
C PRO A 82 -18.60 -15.76 -8.91
N ALA A 83 -18.89 -14.48 -9.14
CA ALA A 83 -18.29 -13.68 -10.21
C ALA A 83 -16.75 -13.71 -10.10
N LYS A 84 -16.01 -13.47 -11.20
CA LYS A 84 -14.53 -13.61 -11.23
C LYS A 84 -13.77 -12.86 -10.12
N ASP A 85 -14.27 -11.72 -9.64
CA ASP A 85 -13.69 -10.97 -8.49
C ASP A 85 -14.03 -11.62 -7.14
N ALA A 86 -15.18 -12.30 -7.02
CA ALA A 86 -15.64 -12.99 -5.82
C ALA A 86 -14.91 -14.33 -5.57
N ALA A 87 -13.93 -14.69 -6.41
CA ALA A 87 -13.02 -15.81 -6.13
C ALA A 87 -11.82 -15.41 -5.24
N LEU A 88 -11.50 -14.11 -5.15
CA LEU A 88 -10.35 -13.62 -4.40
C LEU A 88 -10.76 -13.18 -2.98
N PRO A 89 -9.86 -13.27 -1.98
CA PRO A 89 -10.10 -12.70 -0.66
C PRO A 89 -10.44 -11.21 -0.74
N ASP A 90 -11.39 -10.73 0.05
CA ASP A 90 -11.77 -9.33 0.13
C ASP A 90 -11.43 -8.73 1.51
N LEU A 91 -11.16 -9.58 2.50
CA LEU A 91 -10.67 -9.21 3.82
C LEU A 91 -9.20 -9.58 4.01
N GLN A 92 -8.46 -8.67 4.65
CA GLN A 92 -7.21 -8.96 5.32
C GLN A 92 -7.41 -8.76 6.83
N LEU A 93 -7.04 -9.76 7.62
CA LEU A 93 -6.91 -9.65 9.07
C LEU A 93 -5.43 -9.51 9.42
N ARG A 94 -5.06 -8.53 10.22
CA ARG A 94 -3.73 -8.45 10.86
C ARG A 94 -3.88 -8.61 12.35
N PHE A 95 -3.15 -9.55 12.91
CA PHE A 95 -3.10 -9.80 14.34
C PHE A 95 -2.00 -8.94 14.97
N VAL A 96 -2.36 -8.27 16.06
CA VAL A 96 -1.47 -7.43 16.86
C VAL A 96 -1.47 -7.96 18.30
N PRO A 97 -0.32 -8.36 18.87
CA PRO A 97 -0.20 -8.84 20.26
C PRO A 97 -0.19 -7.66 21.27
N GLY A 98 -1.23 -6.84 21.20
CA GLY A 98 -1.49 -5.74 22.13
C GLY A 98 -2.80 -5.02 21.80
N ILE A 99 -3.22 -4.15 22.72
CA ILE A 99 -4.33 -3.22 22.51
C ILE A 99 -3.76 -1.80 22.49
N GLY A 100 -4.16 -1.04 21.47
CA GLY A 100 -3.84 0.38 21.38
C GLY A 100 -4.67 1.23 22.34
N PRO A 101 -4.20 2.43 22.73
CA PRO A 101 -5.00 3.39 23.50
C PRO A 101 -6.13 4.05 22.67
N SER A 102 -6.33 3.65 21.41
CA SER A 102 -7.31 4.19 20.48
C SER A 102 -7.84 3.07 19.57
N PRO A 103 -9.13 3.11 19.16
CA PRO A 103 -9.66 2.19 18.15
C PRO A 103 -9.19 2.49 16.72
N ASP A 104 -8.65 3.69 16.46
CA ASP A 104 -7.92 3.98 15.24
C ASP A 104 -6.51 3.40 15.37
N GLY A 105 -6.17 2.44 14.52
CA GLY A 105 -4.90 1.73 14.57
C GLY A 105 -3.69 2.63 14.30
N VAL A 106 -3.82 3.64 13.44
CA VAL A 106 -2.74 4.61 13.17
C VAL A 106 -2.56 5.51 14.38
N LYS A 107 -3.67 6.00 14.95
CA LYS A 107 -3.62 6.83 16.15
C LYS A 107 -3.06 6.07 17.36
N ALA A 108 -3.38 4.79 17.47
CA ALA A 108 -2.84 3.91 18.50
C ALA A 108 -1.31 3.83 18.45
N TYR A 109 -0.70 3.67 17.26
CA TYR A 109 0.75 3.68 17.12
C TYR A 109 1.38 5.06 17.36
N GLU A 110 0.71 6.15 16.94
CA GLU A 110 1.17 7.52 17.23
C GLU A 110 1.24 7.76 18.75
N LEU A 111 0.21 7.34 19.47
CA LEU A 111 0.12 7.44 20.92
C LEU A 111 1.15 6.54 21.62
N LEU A 112 1.34 5.32 21.12
CA LEU A 112 2.38 4.41 21.61
C LEU A 112 3.78 5.03 21.46
N GLY A 113 4.07 5.67 20.32
CA GLY A 113 5.33 6.39 20.10
C GLY A 113 5.54 7.58 21.04
N LYS A 114 4.47 8.08 21.66
CA LYS A 114 4.47 9.12 22.71
C LYS A 114 4.43 8.55 24.13
N GLY A 115 4.64 7.24 24.28
CA GLY A 115 4.62 6.55 25.58
C GLY A 115 3.22 6.26 26.14
N VAL A 116 2.15 6.61 25.42
CA VAL A 116 0.78 6.36 25.87
C VAL A 116 0.39 4.92 25.58
N GLN A 117 0.02 4.18 26.63
CA GLN A 117 -0.38 2.78 26.54
C GLN A 117 -1.81 2.60 27.02
N HIS A 118 -2.50 1.56 26.53
CA HIS A 118 -3.84 1.20 26.97
C HIS A 118 -3.89 0.78 28.45
N GLY A 119 -2.79 0.25 29.00
CA GLY A 119 -2.67 -0.15 30.42
C GLY A 119 -3.04 -1.60 30.70
N HIS A 120 -3.86 -2.23 29.86
CA HIS A 120 -4.18 -3.67 29.92
C HIS A 120 -3.44 -4.46 28.83
N SER A 121 -3.23 -5.76 29.09
CA SER A 121 -2.69 -6.69 28.09
C SER A 121 -3.82 -7.28 27.27
N GLY A 122 -3.55 -7.58 26.00
CA GLY A 122 -4.57 -8.05 25.07
C GLY A 122 -4.04 -8.20 23.67
N PHE A 123 -4.96 -8.35 22.73
CA PHE A 123 -4.65 -8.44 21.30
C PHE A 123 -5.68 -7.67 20.47
N THR A 124 -5.29 -7.29 19.26
CA THR A 124 -6.13 -6.59 18.31
C THR A 124 -6.12 -7.33 16.98
N LEU A 125 -7.29 -7.48 16.38
CA LEU A 125 -7.47 -7.89 14.99
C LEU A 125 -7.80 -6.63 14.17
N GLN A 126 -6.84 -6.15 13.37
CA GLN A 126 -7.10 -5.13 12.38
C GLN A 126 -7.80 -5.77 11.18
N VAL A 127 -9.01 -5.30 10.90
CA VAL A 127 -9.88 -5.75 9.82
C VAL A 127 -9.75 -4.78 8.66
N ILE A 128 -9.38 -5.27 7.48
CA ILE A 128 -9.02 -4.44 6.34
C ILE A 128 -9.79 -4.90 5.11
N ALA A 129 -10.48 -3.99 4.43
CA ALA A 129 -11.03 -4.27 3.11
C ALA A 129 -9.90 -4.15 2.07
N CYS A 130 -9.43 -5.28 1.56
CA CYS A 130 -8.26 -5.33 0.69
C CYS A 130 -8.61 -5.10 -0.80
N ARG A 131 -9.89 -5.12 -1.17
CA ARG A 131 -10.34 -4.87 -2.55
C ARG A 131 -11.50 -3.89 -2.56
N PRO A 132 -11.30 -2.66 -2.05
CA PRO A 132 -12.36 -1.68 -1.91
C PRO A 132 -12.88 -1.24 -3.28
N ARG A 133 -14.16 -0.88 -3.32
CA ARG A 133 -14.81 -0.29 -4.49
C ARG A 133 -14.78 1.23 -4.47
N SER A 134 -14.74 1.83 -3.29
CA SER A 134 -14.66 3.28 -3.16
C SER A 134 -13.35 3.81 -3.73
N THR A 135 -13.43 4.93 -4.44
CA THR A 135 -12.28 5.65 -4.97
C THR A 135 -12.33 7.11 -4.56
N GLY A 136 -11.16 7.65 -4.24
CA GLY A 136 -10.94 9.04 -3.85
C GLY A 136 -10.23 9.86 -4.93
N THR A 137 -9.89 11.11 -4.55
CA THR A 137 -9.12 12.04 -5.37
C THR A 137 -8.09 12.80 -4.55
N VAL A 138 -7.00 13.20 -5.19
CA VAL A 138 -5.99 14.12 -4.66
C VAL A 138 -5.82 15.23 -5.70
N ARG A 139 -5.93 16.48 -5.28
CA ARG A 139 -5.87 17.64 -6.18
C ARG A 139 -5.05 18.75 -5.56
N ILE A 140 -4.16 19.35 -6.34
CA ILE A 140 -3.57 20.64 -5.96
C ILE A 140 -4.66 21.71 -5.91
N THR A 141 -4.55 22.62 -4.95
CA THR A 141 -5.50 23.72 -4.73
C THR A 141 -5.00 25.04 -5.31
N CYS A 142 -3.69 25.18 -5.47
CA CYS A 142 -3.04 26.32 -6.10
C CYS A 142 -1.69 25.90 -6.73
N ALA A 143 -0.95 26.88 -7.26
CA ALA A 143 0.35 26.66 -7.90
C ALA A 143 1.53 26.56 -6.91
N ASP A 144 1.35 26.94 -5.65
CA ASP A 144 2.40 26.88 -4.63
C ASP A 144 2.57 25.43 -4.14
N PRO A 145 3.73 24.79 -4.36
CA PRO A 145 3.96 23.40 -3.99
C PRO A 145 4.07 23.17 -2.47
N SER A 146 4.18 24.23 -1.66
CA SER A 146 4.20 24.13 -0.20
C SER A 146 2.79 24.02 0.42
N VAL A 147 1.76 24.36 -0.35
CA VAL A 147 0.37 24.27 0.10
C VAL A 147 -0.11 22.83 0.01
N ALA A 148 -0.65 22.33 1.13
CA ALA A 148 -1.18 20.98 1.20
C ALA A 148 -2.27 20.74 0.12
N PRO A 149 -2.23 19.60 -0.60
CA PRO A 149 -3.26 19.29 -1.57
C PRO A 149 -4.59 18.97 -0.89
N GLU A 150 -5.68 19.11 -1.62
CA GLU A 150 -6.98 18.56 -1.23
C GLU A 150 -6.94 17.04 -1.38
N ILE A 151 -7.19 16.32 -0.30
CA ILE A 151 -7.28 14.85 -0.28
C ILE A 151 -8.70 14.46 0.10
N LYS A 152 -9.39 13.77 -0.81
CA LYS A 152 -10.70 13.17 -0.58
C LYS A 152 -10.58 11.67 -0.72
N CYS A 153 -10.41 10.95 0.39
CA CYS A 153 -10.31 9.48 0.37
C CYS A 153 -11.62 8.81 -0.06
N ASN A 154 -12.76 9.44 0.26
CA ASN A 154 -14.09 8.96 -0.12
C ASN A 154 -14.38 7.52 0.34
N TYR A 155 -13.87 7.15 1.52
CA TYR A 155 -14.10 5.83 2.11
C TYR A 155 -15.60 5.58 2.30
N LEU A 156 -16.01 4.32 2.12
CA LEU A 156 -17.39 3.87 2.30
C LEU A 156 -18.42 4.52 1.35
N ALA A 157 -17.95 5.15 0.26
CA ALA A 157 -18.83 5.63 -0.80
C ALA A 157 -19.59 4.48 -1.48
N SER A 158 -18.95 3.32 -1.59
CA SER A 158 -19.62 2.07 -1.91
C SER A 158 -20.11 1.38 -0.63
N PRO A 159 -21.38 0.97 -0.55
CA PRO A 159 -21.88 0.19 0.57
C PRO A 159 -21.23 -1.19 0.69
N GLU A 160 -20.64 -1.73 -0.39
CA GLU A 160 -19.89 -3.00 -0.34
C GLU A 160 -18.69 -2.92 0.63
N ASP A 161 -18.08 -1.75 0.76
CA ASP A 161 -16.89 -1.57 1.61
C ASP A 161 -17.26 -1.64 3.09
N SER A 162 -18.35 -0.96 3.50
CA SER A 162 -18.83 -1.03 4.89
C SER A 162 -19.35 -2.43 5.25
N GLN A 163 -20.06 -3.10 4.33
CA GLN A 163 -20.50 -4.48 4.51
C GLN A 163 -19.33 -5.47 4.64
N THR A 164 -18.23 -5.24 3.91
CA THR A 164 -17.02 -6.06 4.02
C THR A 164 -16.37 -5.89 5.39
N LEU A 165 -16.21 -4.64 5.85
CA LEU A 165 -15.67 -4.36 7.19
C LEU A 165 -16.56 -4.92 8.31
N ALA A 166 -17.89 -4.78 8.20
CA ALA A 166 -18.84 -5.31 9.18
C ALA A 166 -18.72 -6.85 9.31
N ARG A 167 -18.68 -7.56 8.18
CA ARG A 167 -18.42 -9.01 8.15
C ARG A 167 -17.06 -9.38 8.75
N GLY A 168 -16.06 -8.53 8.54
CA GLY A 168 -14.75 -8.71 9.15
C GLY A 168 -14.74 -8.50 10.68
N ILE A 169 -15.52 -7.56 11.20
CA ILE A 169 -15.72 -7.39 12.66
C ILE A 169 -16.39 -8.64 13.24
N GLU A 170 -17.44 -9.16 12.59
CA GLU A 170 -18.11 -10.39 13.01
C GLU A 170 -17.13 -11.59 13.02
N LEU A 171 -16.32 -11.72 11.97
CA LEU A 171 -15.29 -12.75 11.89
C LEU A 171 -14.26 -12.60 13.01
N ALA A 172 -13.80 -11.38 13.31
CA ALA A 172 -12.84 -11.13 14.38
C ALA A 172 -13.39 -11.54 15.76
N ARG A 173 -14.66 -11.23 16.04
CA ARG A 173 -15.35 -11.68 17.27
C ARG A 173 -15.46 -13.21 17.37
N LYS A 174 -15.80 -13.88 16.27
CA LYS A 174 -15.84 -15.35 16.21
C LYS A 174 -14.46 -15.95 16.46
N LEU A 175 -13.41 -15.39 15.85
CA LEU A 175 -12.04 -15.85 16.06
C LEU A 175 -11.60 -15.69 17.52
N ALA A 176 -11.85 -14.52 18.12
CA ALA A 176 -11.49 -14.24 19.51
C ALA A 176 -12.11 -15.21 20.53
N THR A 177 -13.27 -15.79 20.20
CA THR A 177 -14.00 -16.73 21.07
C THR A 177 -13.81 -18.20 20.68
N SER A 178 -12.90 -18.50 19.75
CA SER A 178 -12.71 -19.84 19.20
C SER A 178 -11.27 -20.34 19.37
N GLY A 179 -11.13 -21.67 19.45
CA GLY A 179 -9.83 -22.35 19.54
C GLY A 179 -8.93 -21.78 20.63
N ALA A 180 -7.63 -21.70 20.34
CA ALA A 180 -6.63 -21.20 21.28
C ALA A 180 -6.81 -19.72 21.65
N LEU A 181 -7.44 -18.90 20.80
CA LEU A 181 -7.73 -17.50 21.15
C LEU A 181 -8.82 -17.41 22.21
N GLY A 182 -9.84 -18.27 22.15
CA GLY A 182 -10.91 -18.33 23.14
C GLY A 182 -10.43 -18.67 24.56
N GLU A 183 -9.31 -19.39 24.69
CA GLU A 183 -8.72 -19.72 26.00
C GLU A 183 -8.06 -18.52 26.68
N VAL A 184 -7.67 -17.50 25.90
CA VAL A 184 -6.90 -16.35 26.39
C VAL A 184 -7.63 -15.02 26.24
N SER A 185 -8.71 -14.96 25.45
CA SER A 185 -9.53 -13.78 25.25
C SER A 185 -10.41 -13.51 26.46
N LEU A 186 -10.46 -12.25 26.88
CA LEU A 186 -11.36 -11.73 27.90
C LEU A 186 -12.34 -10.77 27.22
N ASP A 187 -12.64 -9.64 27.88
CA ASP A 187 -13.62 -8.66 27.39
C ASP A 187 -13.20 -7.97 26.09
N GLU A 188 -14.17 -7.78 25.19
CA GLU A 188 -14.02 -6.93 24.01
C GLU A 188 -13.92 -5.46 24.42
N VAL A 189 -12.82 -4.82 24.08
CA VAL A 189 -12.55 -3.39 24.35
C VAL A 189 -13.08 -2.52 23.22
N TYR A 190 -12.80 -2.90 21.97
CA TYR A 190 -13.24 -2.19 20.76
C TYR A 190 -13.80 -3.19 19.75
N PRO A 191 -14.91 -2.91 19.08
CA PRO A 191 -15.92 -1.86 19.38
C PRO A 191 -16.50 -1.91 20.80
N GLY A 192 -16.49 -3.10 21.40
CA GLY A 192 -17.08 -3.36 22.71
C GLY A 192 -18.42 -4.10 22.60
N ALA A 193 -18.75 -4.86 23.64
CA ALA A 193 -19.85 -5.82 23.63
C ALA A 193 -21.25 -5.20 23.38
N HIS A 194 -21.42 -3.89 23.57
CA HIS A 194 -22.69 -3.18 23.36
C HIS A 194 -22.95 -2.83 21.87
N VAL A 195 -21.93 -2.89 21.02
CA VAL A 195 -22.03 -2.58 19.58
C VAL A 195 -22.44 -3.85 18.82
N GLN A 196 -23.75 -4.12 18.74
CA GLN A 196 -24.27 -5.37 18.15
C GLN A 196 -25.17 -5.16 16.93
N SER A 197 -25.94 -4.08 16.87
CA SER A 197 -26.83 -3.84 15.73
C SER A 197 -26.05 -3.38 14.50
N ASP A 198 -26.56 -3.68 13.30
CA ASP A 198 -25.95 -3.24 12.03
C ASP A 198 -25.69 -1.73 12.01
N ALA A 199 -26.62 -0.94 12.56
CA ALA A 199 -26.47 0.51 12.68
C ALA A 199 -25.36 0.93 13.64
N ALA A 200 -25.21 0.24 14.78
CA ALA A 200 -24.13 0.51 15.72
C ALA A 200 -22.76 0.11 15.15
N VAL A 201 -22.71 -1.01 14.41
CA VAL A 201 -21.50 -1.47 13.72
C VAL A 201 -21.10 -0.50 12.61
N ASP A 202 -22.03 -0.05 11.77
CA ASP A 202 -21.76 0.95 10.73
C ASP A 202 -21.29 2.28 11.34
N ALA A 203 -21.90 2.73 12.44
CA ALA A 203 -21.46 3.92 13.17
C ALA A 203 -20.02 3.77 13.69
N TYR A 204 -19.70 2.64 14.33
CA TYR A 204 -18.34 2.34 14.78
C TYR A 204 -17.34 2.35 13.62
N ILE A 205 -17.69 1.72 12.49
CA ILE A 205 -16.84 1.72 11.30
C ILE A 205 -16.58 3.16 10.85
N ARG A 206 -17.62 3.98 10.71
CA ARG A 206 -17.46 5.38 10.25
C ARG A 206 -16.63 6.24 11.20
N GLU A 207 -16.74 6.01 12.50
CA GLU A 207 -16.02 6.78 13.52
C GLU A 207 -14.54 6.39 13.63
N THR A 208 -14.21 5.11 13.41
CA THR A 208 -12.88 4.55 13.73
C THR A 208 -12.06 4.12 12.51
N LEU A 209 -12.66 4.22 11.32
CA LEU A 209 -12.00 3.85 10.07
C LEU A 209 -10.74 4.68 9.85
N HIS A 210 -9.67 3.98 9.50
CA HIS A 210 -8.38 4.54 9.18
C HIS A 210 -7.79 3.87 7.93
N SER A 211 -6.74 4.49 7.39
CA SER A 211 -5.98 3.91 6.28
C SER A 211 -5.12 2.74 6.77
N ALA A 212 -5.05 1.67 5.98
CA ALA A 212 -4.03 0.64 6.13
C ALA A 212 -2.74 0.93 5.32
N ASN A 213 -2.57 2.18 4.88
CA ASN A 213 -1.42 2.75 4.18
C ASN A 213 -1.18 2.14 2.78
N GLY A 214 -2.24 1.95 2.00
CA GLY A 214 -2.22 1.37 0.65
C GLY A 214 -2.62 2.35 -0.46
N LEU A 215 -2.23 3.62 -0.39
CA LEU A 215 -2.60 4.62 -1.40
C LEU A 215 -2.03 4.29 -2.80
N SER A 216 -2.88 4.28 -3.83
CA SER A 216 -2.54 3.98 -5.23
C SER A 216 -3.51 4.63 -6.23
N GLY A 217 -3.21 4.55 -7.54
CA GLY A 217 -4.16 4.86 -8.63
C GLY A 217 -4.21 6.32 -9.15
N GLY A 218 -3.40 7.23 -8.61
CA GLY A 218 -3.40 8.65 -8.99
C GLY A 218 -2.88 8.99 -10.40
N CYS A 219 -2.03 8.15 -11.01
CA CYS A 219 -1.53 8.29 -12.38
C CYS A 219 -1.75 7.00 -13.18
N CYS A 220 -2.97 6.48 -13.08
CA CYS A 220 -3.37 5.16 -13.57
C CYS A 220 -2.94 4.83 -15.01
N LEU A 221 -2.45 3.60 -15.20
CA LEU A 221 -2.15 2.98 -16.48
C LEU A 221 -3.35 3.02 -17.44
N GLY A 222 -3.10 3.33 -18.71
CA GLY A 222 -4.15 3.44 -19.74
C GLY A 222 -4.90 4.78 -19.72
N HIS A 223 -4.75 5.57 -18.65
CA HIS A 223 -5.38 6.88 -18.51
C HIS A 223 -4.34 8.01 -18.51
N VAL A 224 -3.38 7.98 -17.59
CA VAL A 224 -2.33 9.00 -17.43
C VAL A 224 -1.02 8.54 -18.07
N VAL A 225 -0.68 7.26 -17.88
CA VAL A 225 0.53 6.66 -18.46
C VAL A 225 0.18 5.54 -19.45
N ASP A 226 1.08 5.26 -20.40
CA ASP A 226 0.99 4.11 -21.30
C ASP A 226 1.58 2.82 -20.69
N GLU A 227 1.53 1.71 -21.43
CA GLU A 227 2.04 0.38 -21.02
C GLU A 227 3.54 0.37 -20.68
N GLN A 228 4.29 1.38 -21.10
CA GLN A 228 5.71 1.58 -20.79
C GLN A 228 5.93 2.67 -19.74
N LEU A 229 4.86 3.02 -19.02
CA LEU A 229 4.79 3.99 -17.94
C LEU A 229 5.11 5.42 -18.37
N ARG A 230 5.03 5.74 -19.67
CA ARG A 230 5.28 7.07 -20.21
C ARG A 230 4.05 7.95 -20.02
N VAL A 231 4.27 9.18 -19.56
CA VAL A 231 3.18 10.15 -19.41
C VAL A 231 2.65 10.51 -20.80
N ARG A 232 1.35 10.34 -20.98
CA ARG A 232 0.71 10.56 -22.29
C ARG A 232 0.79 12.04 -22.66
N GLY A 233 1.23 12.32 -23.88
CA GLY A 233 1.39 13.69 -24.38
C GLY A 233 2.68 14.40 -23.95
N ILE A 234 3.53 13.78 -23.13
CA ILE A 234 4.80 14.37 -22.68
C ILE A 234 5.95 13.43 -23.04
N ARG A 235 6.91 13.92 -23.84
CA ARG A 235 8.10 13.15 -24.21
C ARG A 235 9.09 13.12 -23.04
N GLY A 236 9.80 12.00 -22.89
CA GLY A 236 10.88 11.87 -21.90
C GLY A 236 10.44 11.75 -20.44
N LEU A 237 9.13 11.72 -20.14
CA LEU A 237 8.60 11.65 -18.78
C LEU A 237 7.90 10.30 -18.50
N ARG A 238 8.13 9.73 -17.32
CA ARG A 238 7.48 8.52 -16.81
C ARG A 238 7.05 8.69 -15.36
N VAL A 239 6.04 7.93 -14.94
CA VAL A 239 5.66 7.77 -13.52
C VAL A 239 5.95 6.33 -13.12
N VAL A 240 6.69 6.13 -12.03
CA VAL A 240 7.17 4.80 -11.59
C VAL A 240 6.96 4.67 -10.08
N ASP A 241 5.70 4.50 -9.68
CA ASP A 241 5.29 4.33 -8.27
C ASP A 241 3.93 3.62 -8.19
N ALA A 242 3.32 3.56 -7.00
CA ALA A 242 2.01 2.94 -6.80
C ALA A 242 0.85 3.66 -7.51
N SER A 243 1.03 4.92 -7.92
CA SER A 243 -0.02 5.71 -8.55
C SER A 243 -0.41 5.17 -9.93
N VAL A 244 0.44 4.39 -10.59
CA VAL A 244 0.15 3.80 -11.91
C VAL A 244 -0.76 2.56 -11.84
N MET A 245 -0.97 1.99 -10.65
CA MET A 245 -1.77 0.78 -10.48
C MET A 245 -3.23 1.04 -10.88
N PRO A 246 -3.79 0.32 -11.87
CA PRO A 246 -5.16 0.55 -12.29
C PRO A 246 -6.19 0.05 -11.28
N ARG A 247 -5.84 -1.01 -10.55
CA ARG A 247 -6.60 -1.53 -9.42
C ARG A 247 -5.62 -1.85 -8.32
N ILE A 248 -5.98 -1.48 -7.09
CA ILE A 248 -5.18 -1.78 -5.92
C ILE A 248 -5.06 -3.32 -5.74
N PRO A 249 -3.83 -3.87 -5.65
CA PRO A 249 -3.63 -5.25 -5.25
C PRO A 249 -4.10 -5.47 -3.82
N GLY A 250 -4.73 -6.60 -3.52
CA GLY A 250 -5.23 -6.87 -2.16
C GLY A 250 -4.16 -7.17 -1.11
N ALA A 251 -2.91 -6.77 -1.30
CA ALA A 251 -1.81 -6.91 -0.35
C ALA A 251 -1.13 -5.55 -0.14
N GLN A 252 -0.18 -5.46 0.78
CA GLN A 252 0.60 -4.23 0.96
C GLN A 252 1.38 -3.85 -0.31
N LEU A 253 1.50 -2.55 -0.56
CA LEU A 253 1.93 -2.05 -1.87
C LEU A 253 3.45 -1.96 -2.06
N ALA A 254 4.26 -2.18 -1.03
CA ALA A 254 5.71 -2.08 -1.13
C ALA A 254 6.27 -3.04 -2.21
N LEU A 255 5.90 -4.32 -2.16
CA LEU A 255 6.36 -5.31 -3.14
C LEU A 255 5.81 -5.04 -4.56
N PRO A 256 4.50 -4.80 -4.77
CA PRO A 256 3.99 -4.38 -6.07
C PRO A 256 4.68 -3.14 -6.65
N THR A 257 4.99 -2.13 -5.81
CA THR A 257 5.68 -0.91 -6.23
C THR A 257 7.11 -1.19 -6.65
N ASN A 258 7.84 -2.01 -5.90
CA ASN A 258 9.18 -2.45 -6.28
C ASN A 258 9.16 -3.22 -7.61
N MET A 259 8.15 -4.08 -7.84
CA MET A 259 8.01 -4.79 -9.11
C MET A 259 7.78 -3.84 -10.29
N ILE A 260 6.97 -2.79 -10.10
CA ILE A 260 6.78 -1.72 -11.09
C ILE A 260 8.11 -1.03 -11.38
N ALA A 261 8.89 -0.70 -10.35
CA ALA A 261 10.20 -0.07 -10.50
C ALA A 261 11.20 -0.96 -11.28
N GLU A 262 11.29 -2.24 -10.93
CA GLU A 262 12.12 -3.23 -11.63
C GLU A 262 11.71 -3.37 -13.11
N ARG A 263 10.41 -3.37 -13.39
CA ARG A 263 9.91 -3.41 -14.76
C ARG A 263 10.26 -2.14 -15.53
N ALA A 264 10.11 -0.98 -14.90
CA ALA A 264 10.46 0.32 -15.49
C ALA A 264 11.97 0.42 -15.79
N ALA A 265 12.82 -0.07 -14.90
CA ALA A 265 14.27 -0.10 -15.09
C ALA A 265 14.65 -0.85 -16.39
N ARG A 266 13.94 -1.95 -16.72
CA ARG A 266 14.14 -2.66 -18.00
C ARG A 266 13.69 -1.84 -19.22
N PHE A 267 12.56 -1.13 -19.14
CA PHE A 267 12.12 -0.26 -20.22
C PHE A 267 13.12 0.87 -20.49
N ILE A 268 13.64 1.47 -19.42
CA ILE A 268 14.60 2.56 -19.48
C ILE A 268 15.95 2.03 -20.00
N GLY A 269 16.44 0.91 -19.47
CA GLY A 269 17.68 0.28 -19.90
C GLY A 269 17.65 -0.11 -21.38
N ALA A 270 16.58 -0.78 -21.83
CA ALA A 270 16.42 -1.16 -23.23
C ALA A 270 16.40 0.05 -24.18
N ALA A 271 15.76 1.15 -23.79
CA ALA A 271 15.75 2.38 -24.57
C ALA A 271 17.15 3.00 -24.70
N HIS A 272 17.95 2.99 -23.61
CA HIS A 272 19.33 3.49 -23.64
C HIS A 272 20.25 2.58 -24.47
N SER A 273 20.10 1.26 -24.38
CA SER A 273 20.87 0.33 -25.21
C SER A 273 20.60 0.52 -26.70
N LEU A 274 19.33 0.72 -27.08
CA LEU A 274 18.95 1.00 -28.47
C LEU A 274 19.47 2.37 -28.95
N ALA A 275 19.37 3.40 -28.12
CA ALA A 275 19.94 4.71 -28.43
C ALA A 275 21.47 4.65 -28.59
N GLY A 276 22.16 3.87 -27.76
CA GLY A 276 23.60 3.63 -27.88
C GLY A 276 23.98 2.91 -29.17
N ILE A 277 23.22 1.87 -29.56
CA ILE A 277 23.42 1.15 -30.84
C ILE A 277 23.17 2.08 -32.03
N PHE A 278 22.08 2.86 -32.02
CA PHE A 278 21.80 3.83 -33.07
C PHE A 278 22.89 4.91 -33.15
N GLY A 279 23.34 5.44 -32.02
CA GLY A 279 24.45 6.39 -31.97
C GLY A 279 25.75 5.80 -32.52
N LEU A 280 26.04 4.52 -32.24
CA LEU A 280 27.19 3.82 -32.79
C LEU A 280 27.05 3.62 -34.31
N LEU A 281 25.88 3.21 -34.80
CA LEU A 281 25.61 3.02 -36.22
C LEU A 281 25.70 4.33 -37.01
N ILE A 282 25.18 5.44 -36.46
CA ILE A 282 25.31 6.78 -37.07
C ILE A 282 26.79 7.17 -37.16
N ARG A 283 27.55 7.01 -36.06
CA ARG A 283 29.01 7.29 -36.08
C ARG A 283 29.75 6.42 -37.07
N LEU A 284 29.39 5.14 -37.20
CA LEU A 284 29.97 4.23 -38.17
C LEU A 284 29.64 4.66 -39.61
N ALA A 285 28.39 5.03 -39.88
CA ALA A 285 27.96 5.53 -41.18
C ALA A 285 28.68 6.83 -41.57
N CYS A 286 28.81 7.78 -40.64
CA CYS A 286 29.59 9.00 -40.83
C CYS A 286 31.08 8.70 -41.08
N ALA A 287 31.67 7.74 -40.36
CA ALA A 287 33.06 7.34 -40.55
C ALA A 287 33.29 6.67 -41.92
N VAL A 288 32.37 5.80 -42.37
CA VAL A 288 32.41 5.17 -43.70
C VAL A 288 32.25 6.22 -44.80
N ALA A 289 31.32 7.16 -44.65
CA ALA A 289 31.16 8.27 -45.59
C ALA A 289 32.42 9.15 -45.67
N ALA A 290 33.04 9.49 -44.54
CA ALA A 290 34.29 10.23 -44.49
C ALA A 290 35.47 9.46 -45.12
N LEU A 291 35.52 8.14 -44.96
CA LEU A 291 36.53 7.28 -45.59
C LEU A 291 36.32 7.19 -47.11
N GLY A 292 35.06 7.05 -47.55
CA GLY A 292 34.68 7.09 -48.97
C GLY A 292 35.05 8.42 -49.62
N PHE A 293 34.82 9.55 -48.93
CA PHE A 293 35.25 10.88 -49.38
C PHE A 293 36.77 11.02 -49.48
N ARG A 294 37.53 10.37 -48.58
CA ARG A 294 39.01 10.33 -48.65
C ARG A 294 39.52 9.49 -49.83
N ILE A 295 38.91 8.33 -50.09
CA ILE A 295 39.26 7.46 -51.22
C ILE A 295 38.95 8.14 -52.55
N LEU A 296 37.81 8.84 -52.63
CA LEU A 296 37.44 9.65 -53.81
C LEU A 296 38.35 10.87 -54.02
N ARG A 297 38.97 11.43 -52.97
CA ARG A 297 39.98 12.50 -53.11
C ARG A 297 41.38 11.99 -53.51
N SER A 298 41.69 10.71 -53.30
CA SER A 298 42.95 10.10 -53.73
C SER A 298 42.92 9.55 -55.16
N GLY A 299 41.74 9.49 -55.79
CA GLY A 299 41.59 9.19 -57.22
C GLY A 299 41.29 10.47 -57.98
N ASN A 300 42.18 10.88 -58.89
CA ASN A 300 41.92 11.95 -59.85
C ASN A 300 40.56 11.75 -60.55
N ILE A 301 39.54 12.55 -60.23
CA ILE A 301 38.47 13.00 -61.12
C ILE A 301 37.82 14.27 -60.52
N CYS A 302 37.58 15.26 -61.40
CA CYS A 302 37.09 16.63 -61.18
C CYS A 302 35.79 16.83 -60.37
N HIS A 303 35.74 18.00 -59.72
CA HIS A 303 34.59 18.86 -59.35
C HIS A 303 33.16 18.27 -59.28
N LYS A 304 32.55 18.30 -58.08
CA LYS A 304 31.30 19.03 -57.78
C LYS A 304 31.00 19.07 -56.27
N ILE A 305 30.52 20.24 -55.83
CA ILE A 305 30.08 20.60 -54.47
C ILE A 305 28.76 19.90 -54.15
N LEU A 306 28.53 19.54 -52.88
CA LEU A 306 27.22 19.57 -52.21
C LEU A 306 27.43 19.57 -50.69
N GLU A 307 27.17 20.72 -50.06
CA GLU A 307 26.79 20.84 -48.65
C GLU A 307 25.44 20.15 -48.44
N VAL A 308 25.28 19.47 -47.30
CA VAL A 308 23.95 19.24 -46.72
C VAL A 308 24.05 19.58 -45.24
N GLU A 309 23.23 20.56 -44.87
CA GLU A 309 22.97 21.12 -43.55
C GLU A 309 22.59 20.06 -42.51
N SER A 310 23.03 20.31 -41.29
CA SER A 310 22.39 19.83 -40.07
C SER A 310 21.09 20.59 -39.83
N ASP A 311 20.00 19.89 -39.55
CA ASP A 311 18.90 20.44 -38.73
C ASP A 311 18.12 19.32 -38.00
N GLU A 312 17.92 19.59 -36.70
CA GLU A 312 16.99 19.06 -35.69
C GLU A 312 17.00 17.57 -35.25
#